data_AF-A0A5N6XU47-F1
#
_entry.id   AF-A0A5N6XU47-F1
#
_cell.length_a   1.000
_cell.length_b   1.000
_cell.length_c   1.000
_cell.angle_alpha   90.00
_cell.angle_beta   90.00
_cell.angle_gamma   90.00
#
_symmetry.space_group_name_H-M   'P 1'
#
loop_
_entity.id
_entity.type
_entity.pdbx_description
1 polymer ?
#
loop_
_entity_poly.entity_id
_entity_poly.type
_entity_poly.pdbx_seq_one_letter_code
_entity_poly.pdbx_strand_id
1 'polypeptide(L)'
;MKLLYTLALLTLGSIAVAEDKTNETSTEATQATPQSGSNDGASKSLQSCHIPELKKGHILRASCFSDLAKQQLVHSELDLNHCFGASLLKGELSAEADGHFSRKCVKCKLGGEERGTGTHSGAWTLYCHCVAPKAEIQLEPTVFSNNQGLLECHGHVGKPISL
;
A
#
# COMPACT_ATOMS: atom_id res chain seq x y z
N MET A 1 57.70 -9.03 38.99
CA MET A 1 56.99 -10.20 39.56
C MET A 1 55.51 -9.92 39.43
N LYS A 2 54.59 -10.73 38.87
CA LYS A 2 54.58 -12.01 38.11
C LYS A 2 53.54 -11.80 36.95
N LEU A 3 53.59 -12.36 35.73
CA LEU A 3 53.54 -13.78 35.29
C LEU A 3 52.30 -14.52 35.85
N LEU A 4 51.37 -15.17 35.12
CA LEU A 4 51.15 -15.56 33.69
C LEU A 4 49.60 -15.57 33.43
N TYR A 5 49.01 -15.60 32.22
CA TYR A 5 48.80 -16.75 31.27
C TYR A 5 48.46 -18.10 31.96
N THR A 6 47.60 -19.00 31.47
CA THR A 6 46.82 -19.20 30.21
C THR A 6 45.30 -19.37 30.55
N LEU A 7 44.34 -19.97 29.83
CA LEU A 7 44.20 -20.76 28.57
C LEU A 7 42.78 -20.56 27.98
N ALA A 8 42.16 -21.57 27.34
CA ALA A 8 40.81 -21.59 26.75
C ALA A 8 40.23 -23.04 26.78
N LEU A 9 38.95 -23.22 26.42
CA LEU A 9 38.40 -24.51 26.00
C LEU A 9 37.19 -24.33 25.06
N LEU A 10 37.09 -25.20 24.05
CA LEU A 10 36.01 -25.29 23.06
C LEU A 10 35.21 -26.57 23.28
N THR A 11 33.91 -26.56 22.95
CA THR A 11 33.15 -27.77 22.58
C THR A 11 32.24 -27.48 21.39
N LEU A 12 32.32 -28.33 20.37
CA LEU A 12 31.29 -28.44 19.33
C LEU A 12 30.27 -29.50 19.78
N GLY A 13 29.04 -29.40 19.29
CA GLY A 13 28.01 -30.42 19.48
C GLY A 13 26.96 -30.36 18.39
N SER A 14 27.04 -31.25 17.39
CA SER A 14 26.08 -31.37 16.30
C SER A 14 25.42 -32.74 16.31
N ILE A 15 24.14 -32.79 16.67
CA ILE A 15 23.19 -33.91 16.49
C ILE A 15 21.77 -33.32 16.46
N ALA A 16 20.79 -33.85 15.72
CA ALA A 16 20.83 -34.84 14.65
C ALA A 16 19.66 -34.59 13.68
N VAL A 17 19.72 -35.14 12.47
CA VAL A 17 18.55 -35.25 11.58
C VAL A 17 17.73 -36.47 12.00
N ALA A 18 16.41 -36.33 12.05
CA ALA A 18 15.48 -37.44 12.19
C ALA A 18 14.29 -37.21 11.25
N GLU A 19 14.31 -37.90 10.11
CA GLU A 19 13.09 -38.18 9.36
C GLU A 19 12.57 -39.54 9.81
N ASP A 20 11.32 -39.60 10.28
CA ASP A 20 10.51 -40.83 10.26
C ASP A 20 9.04 -40.47 10.00
N LYS A 21 8.22 -41.48 9.66
CA LYS A 21 7.34 -41.36 8.49
C LYS A 21 6.01 -42.09 8.66
N THR A 22 5.04 -41.61 7.88
CA THR A 22 3.85 -42.33 7.37
C THR A 22 2.60 -42.44 8.26
N ASN A 23 1.47 -42.62 7.56
CA ASN A 23 0.12 -43.01 7.98
C ASN A 23 -0.76 -41.99 8.72
N GLU A 24 -2.03 -41.77 8.33
CA GLU A 24 -2.71 -42.08 7.05
C GLU A 24 -4.09 -41.39 6.99
N THR A 25 -4.66 -41.23 5.79
CA THR A 25 -6.12 -41.15 5.50
C THR A 25 -6.95 -39.99 6.10
N SER A 26 -7.83 -39.27 5.39
CA SER A 26 -8.07 -39.03 3.95
C SER A 26 -9.13 -37.92 3.81
N THR A 27 -9.05 -37.07 2.77
CA THR A 27 -10.13 -36.18 2.24
C THR A 27 -10.74 -35.14 3.21
N GLU A 28 -11.17 -33.96 2.79
CA GLU A 28 -11.55 -33.51 1.44
C GLU A 28 -10.58 -32.51 0.79
N ALA A 29 -10.60 -32.45 -0.54
CA ALA A 29 -9.83 -31.49 -1.31
C ALA A 29 -10.74 -30.39 -1.88
N THR A 30 -10.62 -29.17 -1.35
CA THR A 30 -10.97 -27.96 -2.10
C THR A 30 -9.67 -27.31 -2.57
N GLN A 31 -9.15 -27.80 -3.70
CA GLN A 31 -8.12 -27.06 -4.44
C GLN A 31 -8.76 -25.76 -4.92
N ALA A 32 -8.44 -24.65 -4.25
CA ALA A 32 -8.68 -23.30 -4.73
C ALA A 32 -7.77 -23.03 -5.94
N THR A 33 -8.09 -23.69 -7.05
CA THR A 33 -7.52 -23.43 -8.37
C THR A 33 -7.77 -21.95 -8.67
N PRO A 34 -6.73 -21.14 -8.99
CA PRO A 34 -6.95 -19.82 -9.56
C PRO A 34 -7.45 -20.00 -11.01
N GLN A 35 -8.72 -20.38 -11.16
CA GLN A 35 -9.37 -20.42 -12.46
C GLN A 35 -9.44 -18.98 -12.99
N SER A 36 -8.86 -18.77 -14.18
CA SER A 36 -8.97 -17.51 -14.90
C SER A 36 -10.44 -17.15 -15.10
N GLY A 37 -10.82 -15.93 -14.72
CA GLY A 37 -12.21 -15.56 -14.47
C GLY A 37 -12.63 -14.16 -14.92
N SER A 38 -11.76 -13.39 -15.59
CA SER A 38 -12.16 -12.28 -16.48
C SER A 38 -10.97 -11.76 -17.29
N ASN A 39 -11.19 -11.51 -18.58
CA ASN A 39 -10.25 -10.79 -19.45
C ASN A 39 -10.63 -9.29 -19.47
N ASP A 40 -10.73 -8.68 -18.29
CA ASP A 40 -11.21 -7.31 -18.13
C ASP A 40 -10.18 -6.43 -17.40
N GLY A 41 -9.92 -5.25 -17.95
CA GLY A 41 -9.58 -4.04 -17.18
C GLY A 41 -8.24 -3.98 -16.42
N ALA A 42 -7.47 -5.06 -16.29
CA ALA A 42 -6.21 -5.20 -15.52
C ALA A 42 -5.68 -3.93 -14.80
N SER A 43 -6.17 -3.69 -13.58
CA SER A 43 -5.71 -2.61 -12.71
C SER A 43 -4.23 -2.73 -12.35
N LYS A 44 -3.51 -1.61 -12.35
CA LYS A 44 -2.07 -1.51 -12.12
C LYS A 44 -1.77 -0.80 -10.81
N SER A 45 -0.76 -1.30 -10.11
CA SER A 45 -0.20 -0.63 -8.93
C SER A 45 0.28 0.79 -9.25
N LEU A 46 0.23 1.67 -8.23
CA LEU A 46 0.79 3.02 -8.25
C LEU A 46 2.32 3.04 -8.43
N GLN A 47 2.98 1.87 -8.44
CA GLN A 47 4.34 1.71 -8.99
C GLN A 47 4.49 2.20 -10.44
N SER A 48 3.41 2.13 -11.24
CA SER A 48 3.37 2.68 -12.61
C SER A 48 3.12 4.19 -12.67
N CYS A 49 3.04 4.86 -11.51
CA CYS A 49 2.74 6.28 -11.37
C CYS A 49 3.90 7.07 -10.75
N HIS A 50 4.00 8.33 -11.14
CA HIS A 50 5.06 9.26 -10.76
C HIS A 50 4.51 10.65 -10.43
N ILE A 51 5.29 11.43 -9.67
CA ILE A 51 4.98 12.80 -9.24
C ILE A 51 3.58 12.91 -8.60
N PRO A 52 3.34 12.23 -7.46
CA PRO A 52 2.08 12.35 -6.75
C PRO A 52 2.00 13.68 -6.00
N GLU A 53 0.92 14.44 -6.25
CA GLU A 53 0.64 15.72 -5.60
C GLU A 53 -0.77 15.73 -4.99
N LEU A 54 -0.95 16.40 -3.85
CA LEU A 54 -2.28 16.62 -3.26
C LEU A 54 -2.67 18.09 -3.42
N LYS A 55 -3.71 18.36 -4.20
CA LYS A 55 -4.32 19.70 -4.31
C LYS A 55 -5.57 19.77 -3.42
N LYS A 56 -5.81 20.94 -2.83
CA LYS A 56 -6.99 21.24 -1.96
C LYS A 56 -7.14 20.30 -0.74
N GLY A 57 -6.14 19.47 -0.42
CA GLY A 57 -6.18 18.48 0.66
C GLY A 57 -6.97 17.19 0.36
N HIS A 58 -7.49 17.01 -0.86
CA HIS A 58 -8.29 15.83 -1.23
C HIS A 58 -8.19 15.42 -2.71
N ILE A 59 -7.76 16.29 -3.62
CA ILE A 59 -7.55 15.93 -5.03
C ILE A 59 -6.13 15.38 -5.19
N LEU A 60 -6.00 14.06 -5.34
CA LEU A 60 -4.75 13.43 -5.75
C LEU A 60 -4.53 13.69 -7.23
N ARG A 61 -3.32 14.13 -7.59
CA ARG A 61 -2.83 14.18 -8.97
C ARG A 61 -1.62 13.27 -9.11
N ALA A 62 -1.53 12.55 -10.21
CA ALA A 62 -0.35 11.76 -10.55
C ALA A 62 -0.17 11.65 -12.07
N SER A 63 1.00 11.18 -12.46
CA SER A 63 1.38 10.90 -13.85
C SER A 63 1.64 9.41 -13.99
N CYS A 64 0.72 8.65 -14.59
CA CYS A 64 0.79 7.19 -14.68
C CYS A 64 1.03 6.73 -16.12
N PHE A 65 1.80 5.66 -16.30
CA PHE A 65 1.98 5.07 -17.62
C PHE A 65 0.74 4.29 -18.06
N SER A 66 0.14 4.74 -19.17
CA SER A 66 -0.77 3.91 -19.96
C SER A 66 -0.02 2.71 -20.58
N ASP A 67 -0.75 1.77 -21.17
CA ASP A 67 -0.27 0.39 -21.31
C ASP A 67 1.10 0.17 -22.02
N LEU A 68 1.77 -0.92 -21.61
CA LEU A 68 3.20 -1.21 -21.78
C LEU A 68 3.72 -1.06 -23.20
N ALA A 69 2.88 -1.32 -24.21
CA ALA A 69 3.24 -1.23 -25.62
C ALA A 69 3.37 0.22 -26.15
N LYS A 70 2.91 1.23 -25.40
CA LYS A 70 2.92 2.64 -25.84
C LYS A 70 3.65 3.59 -24.89
N GLN A 71 3.79 3.23 -23.60
CA GLN A 71 4.49 4.04 -22.58
C GLN A 71 4.08 5.53 -22.54
N GLN A 72 2.86 5.87 -22.97
CA GLN A 72 2.37 7.23 -22.91
C GLN A 72 2.04 7.56 -21.46
N LEU A 73 2.76 8.53 -20.90
CA LEU A 73 2.47 9.10 -19.59
C LEU A 73 1.16 9.89 -19.65
N VAL A 74 0.24 9.57 -18.75
CA VAL A 74 -1.08 10.21 -18.65
C VAL A 74 -1.18 10.87 -17.27
N HIS A 75 -1.45 12.17 -17.28
CA HIS A 75 -1.67 12.94 -16.07
C HIS A 75 -3.15 12.90 -15.71
N SER A 76 -3.49 12.55 -14.48
CA SER A 76 -4.89 12.46 -14.03
C SER A 76 -5.10 13.00 -12.63
N GLU A 77 -6.33 13.42 -12.32
CA GLU A 77 -6.76 13.85 -10.99
C GLU A 77 -7.97 13.07 -10.47
N LEU A 78 -7.88 12.60 -9.22
CA LEU A 78 -8.89 11.80 -8.52
C LEU A 78 -9.24 12.47 -7.19
N ASP A 79 -10.54 12.59 -6.87
CA ASP A 79 -10.98 13.07 -5.55
C ASP A 79 -10.99 11.91 -4.55
N LEU A 80 -10.05 11.95 -3.59
CA LEU A 80 -9.89 10.94 -2.56
C LEU A 80 -11.08 10.84 -1.60
N ASN A 81 -12.02 11.80 -1.63
CA ASN A 81 -13.28 11.68 -0.89
C ASN A 81 -14.17 10.53 -1.37
N HIS A 82 -14.00 10.09 -2.62
CA HIS A 82 -14.64 8.88 -3.14
C HIS A 82 -13.97 7.60 -2.64
N CYS A 83 -12.70 7.67 -2.24
CA CYS A 83 -11.87 6.52 -1.85
C CYS A 83 -11.87 6.24 -0.33
N PHE A 84 -11.89 7.32 0.47
CA PHE A 84 -11.64 7.28 1.91
C PHE A 84 -12.68 8.04 2.72
N GLY A 85 -13.01 7.45 3.87
CA GLY A 85 -13.75 8.06 4.96
C GLY A 85 -12.88 8.25 6.21
N ALA A 86 -13.48 8.85 7.23
CA ALA A 86 -12.88 9.05 8.54
C ALA A 86 -13.92 8.70 9.61
N SER A 87 -13.59 7.79 10.53
CA SER A 87 -14.54 7.29 11.52
C SER A 87 -14.09 7.58 12.94
N LEU A 88 -14.93 8.32 13.68
CA LEU A 88 -14.74 8.55 15.12
C LEU A 88 -14.87 7.25 15.92
N LEU A 89 -15.63 6.27 15.41
CA LEU A 89 -15.86 4.98 16.08
C LEU A 89 -14.71 3.99 15.86
N LYS A 90 -14.08 4.00 14.67
CA LYS A 90 -12.87 3.20 14.40
C LYS A 90 -11.58 3.89 14.86
N GLY A 91 -11.63 5.21 15.10
CA GLY A 91 -10.47 6.00 15.50
C GLY A 91 -9.50 6.33 14.37
N GLU A 92 -9.86 6.09 13.10
CA GLU A 92 -8.94 6.17 11.97
C GLU A 92 -9.55 6.70 10.66
N LEU A 93 -8.67 7.10 9.73
CA LEU A 93 -8.95 7.07 8.29
C LEU A 93 -9.20 5.63 7.82
N SER A 94 -10.18 5.42 6.96
CA SER A 94 -10.49 4.08 6.42
C SER A 94 -10.87 4.13 4.94
N ALA A 95 -10.50 3.08 4.20
CA ALA A 95 -11.03 2.82 2.85
C ALA A 95 -12.55 2.67 2.93
N GLU A 96 -13.28 3.57 2.28
CA GLU A 96 -14.74 3.70 2.39
C GLU A 96 -15.23 4.48 1.17
N ALA A 97 -16.02 3.83 0.31
CA ALA A 97 -16.57 4.44 -0.90
C ALA A 97 -17.48 5.62 -0.53
N ASP A 98 -17.26 6.77 -1.18
CA ASP A 98 -17.92 8.05 -0.84
C ASP A 98 -17.80 8.47 0.65
N GLY A 99 -16.78 7.98 1.36
CA GLY A 99 -16.60 8.22 2.80
C GLY A 99 -16.32 9.68 3.18
N HIS A 100 -15.96 10.53 2.20
CA HIS A 100 -15.74 11.97 2.35
C HIS A 100 -14.88 12.38 3.55
N PHE A 101 -13.71 11.76 3.73
CA PHE A 101 -12.80 12.01 4.86
C PHE A 101 -12.50 13.50 5.11
N SER A 102 -12.45 14.34 4.06
CA SER A 102 -12.11 15.77 4.18
C SER A 102 -13.18 16.59 4.91
N ARG A 103 -14.35 16.01 5.22
CA ARG A 103 -15.36 16.62 6.11
C ARG A 103 -14.97 16.55 7.60
N LYS A 104 -14.01 15.70 7.97
CA LYS A 104 -13.56 15.44 9.36
C LYS A 104 -12.03 15.51 9.52
N CYS A 105 -11.32 15.85 8.46
CA CYS A 105 -9.86 15.87 8.36
C CYS A 105 -9.38 17.11 7.62
N VAL A 106 -8.34 17.76 8.14
CA VAL A 106 -7.77 19.01 7.62
C VAL A 106 -6.25 18.90 7.46
N LYS A 107 -5.62 19.90 6.85
CA LYS A 107 -4.14 19.99 6.68
C LYS A 107 -3.51 18.75 6.04
N CYS A 108 -4.25 18.05 5.17
CA CYS A 108 -3.78 16.82 4.55
C CYS A 108 -2.64 17.03 3.55
N LYS A 109 -1.75 16.04 3.45
CA LYS A 109 -0.53 16.01 2.64
C LYS A 109 -0.23 14.57 2.18
N LEU A 110 0.70 14.43 1.24
CA LEU A 110 1.29 13.15 0.86
C LEU A 110 2.65 12.96 1.52
N GLY A 111 2.95 11.71 1.86
CA GLY A 111 4.05 11.36 2.75
C GLY A 111 3.70 11.55 4.23
N GLY A 112 4.41 10.83 5.10
CA GLY A 112 4.17 10.80 6.55
C GLY A 112 4.37 12.12 7.29
N GLU A 113 4.29 12.04 8.63
CA GLU A 113 4.21 13.23 9.49
C GLU A 113 5.43 14.18 9.39
N GLU A 114 6.63 13.68 9.10
CA GLU A 114 7.86 14.48 9.15
C GLU A 114 8.84 14.24 7.97
N ARG A 115 9.63 15.27 7.64
CA ARG A 115 10.83 15.13 6.80
C ARG A 115 12.00 14.60 7.64
N GLY A 116 12.26 13.30 7.57
CA GLY A 116 13.56 12.72 7.91
C GLY A 116 13.69 11.98 9.25
N THR A 117 12.61 11.72 9.98
CA THR A 117 12.65 11.01 11.28
C THR A 117 12.45 9.49 11.20
N GLY A 118 12.27 8.94 9.99
CA GLY A 118 12.42 7.49 9.74
C GLY A 118 11.12 6.68 9.67
N THR A 119 9.97 7.25 10.02
CA THR A 119 8.65 6.72 9.71
C THR A 119 8.34 6.94 8.22
N HIS A 120 8.96 6.13 7.37
CA HIS A 120 8.97 6.26 5.90
C HIS A 120 7.66 5.87 5.22
N SER A 121 6.55 6.45 5.67
CA SER A 121 5.27 6.45 4.96
C SER A 121 5.46 7.20 3.65
N GLY A 122 5.64 6.45 2.56
CA GLY A 122 6.16 6.94 1.29
C GLY A 122 5.24 7.90 0.54
N ALA A 123 5.65 8.29 -0.67
CA ALA A 123 4.92 9.26 -1.51
C ALA A 123 3.46 8.88 -1.83
N TRP A 124 3.10 7.60 -1.63
CA TRP A 124 1.75 7.04 -1.77
C TRP A 124 1.00 6.85 -0.44
N THR A 125 1.34 7.63 0.60
CA THR A 125 0.59 7.67 1.87
C THR A 125 -0.09 9.02 2.02
N LEU A 126 -1.38 9.01 2.37
CA LEU A 126 -2.13 10.19 2.77
C LEU A 126 -2.02 10.39 4.29
N TYR A 127 -1.45 11.51 4.70
CA TYR A 127 -1.46 11.98 6.09
C TYR A 127 -2.40 13.18 6.22
N CYS A 128 -3.13 13.27 7.32
CA CYS A 128 -4.04 14.35 7.67
C CYS A 128 -3.94 14.73 9.16
N HIS A 129 -4.62 15.80 9.56
CA HIS A 129 -5.03 15.98 10.96
C HIS A 129 -6.55 15.78 11.03
N CYS A 130 -6.99 14.64 11.57
CA CYS A 130 -8.39 14.27 11.72
C CYS A 130 -8.89 14.48 13.15
N VAL A 131 -10.21 14.50 13.33
CA VAL A 131 -10.84 14.39 14.68
C VAL A 131 -10.63 12.97 15.27
N ALA A 132 -10.30 11.99 14.43
CA ALA A 132 -9.92 10.64 14.85
C ALA A 132 -8.38 10.53 15.01
N PRO A 133 -7.87 9.80 16.03
CA PRO A 133 -6.45 9.82 16.40
C PRO A 133 -5.47 9.27 15.35
N LYS A 134 -5.85 8.27 14.56
CA LYS A 134 -5.01 7.74 13.48
C LYS A 134 -5.37 8.40 12.14
N ALA A 135 -4.63 9.45 11.80
CA ALA A 135 -4.91 10.29 10.64
C ALA A 135 -4.02 9.99 9.41
N GLU A 136 -3.49 8.76 9.30
CA GLU A 136 -2.64 8.30 8.19
C GLU A 136 -3.18 7.01 7.55
N ILE A 137 -3.16 6.94 6.22
CA ILE A 137 -3.55 5.75 5.44
C ILE A 137 -2.73 5.62 4.14
N GLN A 138 -2.32 4.39 3.80
CA GLN A 138 -1.69 4.09 2.50
C GLN A 138 -2.74 4.16 1.39
N LEU A 139 -2.37 4.69 0.23
CA LEU A 139 -3.30 4.82 -0.90
C LEU A 139 -3.56 3.45 -1.57
N GLU A 140 -2.54 2.63 -1.75
CA GLU A 140 -2.71 1.24 -2.17
C GLU A 140 -3.25 0.37 -1.01
N PRO A 141 -4.09 -0.66 -1.28
CA PRO A 141 -4.61 -1.07 -2.59
C PRO A 141 -5.89 -0.33 -3.00
N THR A 142 -6.34 0.68 -2.25
CA THR A 142 -7.65 1.34 -2.43
C THR A 142 -7.67 2.23 -3.68
N VAL A 143 -6.56 2.90 -3.95
CA VAL A 143 -6.30 3.69 -5.14
C VAL A 143 -5.27 2.96 -6.00
N PHE A 144 -5.53 2.88 -7.30
CA PHE A 144 -4.67 2.24 -8.30
C PHE A 144 -4.68 3.06 -9.60
N SER A 145 -3.93 2.64 -10.61
CA SER A 145 -4.05 3.15 -11.99
C SER A 145 -4.71 2.12 -12.87
N ASN A 146 -5.71 2.47 -13.67
CA ASN A 146 -6.23 1.56 -14.69
C ASN A 146 -5.32 1.51 -15.94
N ASN A 147 -5.67 0.66 -16.90
CA ASN A 147 -4.91 0.47 -18.15
C ASN A 147 -4.72 1.74 -19.00
N GLN A 148 -5.55 2.77 -18.82
CA GLN A 148 -5.44 4.05 -19.52
C GLN A 148 -4.45 5.01 -18.87
N GLY A 149 -3.83 4.65 -17.73
CA GLY A 149 -3.00 5.57 -16.95
C GLY A 149 -3.81 6.58 -16.13
N LEU A 150 -5.08 6.29 -15.86
CA LEU A 150 -5.94 7.10 -15.02
C LEU A 150 -5.97 6.52 -13.61
N LEU A 151 -5.80 7.38 -12.59
CA LEU A 151 -6.03 7.03 -11.19
C LEU A 151 -7.48 6.59 -10.98
N GLU A 152 -7.73 5.58 -10.15
CA GLU A 152 -9.06 5.02 -9.92
C GLU A 152 -9.20 4.46 -8.49
N CYS A 153 -10.40 4.56 -7.91
CA CYS A 153 -10.77 3.88 -6.66
C CYS A 153 -12.28 3.59 -6.66
N HIS A 154 -12.70 2.40 -6.19
CA HIS A 154 -14.12 1.99 -6.10
C HIS A 154 -14.98 2.24 -7.36
N GLY A 155 -14.39 2.23 -8.56
CA GLY A 155 -15.05 2.56 -9.83
C GLY A 155 -15.14 4.05 -10.18
N HIS A 156 -14.67 4.95 -9.31
CA HIS A 156 -14.52 6.37 -9.59
C HIS A 156 -13.21 6.59 -10.36
N VAL A 157 -13.32 6.80 -11.68
CA VAL A 157 -12.18 7.07 -12.56
C VAL A 157 -11.78 8.55 -12.50
N GLY A 158 -10.48 8.78 -12.31
CA GLY A 158 -9.85 10.10 -12.30
C GLY A 158 -9.88 10.78 -13.67
N LYS A 159 -9.98 12.11 -13.67
CA LYS A 159 -10.10 12.92 -14.88
C LYS A 159 -8.72 13.15 -15.49
N PRO A 160 -8.52 12.95 -16.81
CA PRO A 160 -7.28 13.34 -17.47
C PRO A 160 -7.10 14.87 -17.40
N ILE A 161 -5.86 15.32 -17.20
CA ILE A 161 -5.50 16.74 -17.15
C ILE A 161 -4.32 17.05 -18.08
N SER A 162 -4.24 18.29 -18.55
CA SER A 162 -3.01 18.84 -19.13
C SER A 162 -2.18 19.52 -18.03
N LEU A 163 -0.86 19.52 -18.21
CA LEU A 163 0.10 20.30 -17.42
C LEU A 163 0.48 21.59 -18.15
#